data_AF-A0A7C2RPJ8-F1
#
_entry.id   AF-A0A7C2RPJ8-F1
#
_cell.length_a   1.000
_cell.length_b   1.000
_cell.length_c   1.000
_cell.angle_alpha   90.00
_cell.angle_beta   90.00
_cell.angle_gamma   90.00
#
_symmetry.space_group_name_H-M   'P 1'
#
loop_
_entity.id
_entity.type
_entity.pdbx_description
1 polymer ?
#
loop_
_entity_poly.entity_id
_entity_poly.type
_entity_poly.pdbx_seq_one_letter_code
_entity_poly.pdbx_strand_id
1 'polypeptide(L)'
;MKRTSSYKSDKSKPSPSTGSSARQRLQWSPPETSQLRRLYAKHSNQEIARRLGRSLSSVISQAFKLGLKKDPQRLVQMGKENIAHRWGPKSKARRKP
;
A
#
# COMPACT_ATOMS: atom_id res chain seq x y z
N MET A 1 -14.52 18.70 18.27
CA MET A 1 -13.65 17.55 17.90
C MET A 1 -14.41 16.54 17.04
N LYS A 2 -14.42 16.63 15.70
CA LYS A 2 -14.76 15.49 14.78
C LYS A 2 -14.13 15.76 13.41
N ARG A 3 -13.16 14.95 12.96
CA ARG A 3 -12.72 14.91 11.54
C ARG A 3 -13.08 13.53 11.01
N THR A 4 -14.20 13.46 10.31
CA THR A 4 -14.64 12.31 9.54
C THR A 4 -13.81 12.25 8.25
N SER A 5 -12.82 11.37 8.17
CA SER A 5 -12.17 11.08 6.88
C SER A 5 -12.80 9.82 6.29
N SER A 6 -13.81 10.06 5.45
CA SER A 6 -14.44 9.04 4.61
C SER A 6 -13.44 8.56 3.57
N TYR A 7 -12.82 7.41 3.81
CA TYR A 7 -12.02 6.73 2.79
C TYR A 7 -12.95 5.77 2.04
N LYS A 8 -13.48 6.21 0.89
CA LYS A 8 -14.20 5.32 -0.03
C LYS A 8 -13.25 4.24 -0.53
N SER A 9 -13.36 3.03 -0.01
CA SER A 9 -12.75 1.85 -0.62
C SER A 9 -13.69 1.33 -1.70
N ASP A 10 -13.27 1.50 -2.95
CA ASP A 10 -13.83 0.80 -4.10
C ASP A 10 -13.69 -0.72 -3.89
N LYS A 11 -14.81 -1.44 -3.80
CA LYS A 11 -14.88 -2.87 -3.49
C LYS A 11 -14.69 -3.75 -4.72
N SER A 12 -13.66 -3.51 -5.55
CA SER A 12 -13.43 -4.37 -6.71
C SER A 12 -12.01 -4.99 -6.75
N LYS A 13 -11.97 -6.25 -6.29
CA LYS A 13 -11.02 -7.34 -6.61
C LYS A 13 -9.71 -7.48 -5.80
N PRO A 14 -9.14 -8.71 -5.73
CA PRO A 14 -9.71 -9.96 -5.25
C PRO A 14 -9.06 -10.38 -3.92
N SER A 15 -9.81 -11.08 -3.08
CA SER A 15 -9.32 -11.65 -1.82
C SER A 15 -8.54 -12.94 -2.11
N PRO A 16 -7.26 -13.09 -1.71
CA PRO A 16 -6.67 -14.40 -1.64
C PRO A 16 -7.31 -15.14 -0.45
N SER A 17 -8.20 -16.07 -0.77
CA SER A 17 -8.53 -17.27 0.01
C SER A 17 -7.22 -17.94 0.50
N THR A 18 -7.02 -18.44 1.71
CA THR A 18 -7.87 -19.23 2.61
C THR A 18 -7.17 -19.30 3.99
N GLY A 19 -7.90 -19.24 5.11
CA GLY A 19 -7.47 -19.91 6.35
C GLY A 19 -6.87 -19.13 7.54
N SER A 20 -6.67 -17.82 7.49
CA SER A 20 -6.18 -17.06 8.67
C SER A 20 -7.32 -16.33 9.39
N SER A 21 -7.54 -16.70 10.66
CA SER A 21 -8.52 -16.07 11.56
C SER A 21 -8.35 -14.54 11.57
N ALA A 22 -9.45 -13.78 11.72
CA ALA A 22 -9.43 -12.32 11.71
C ALA A 22 -8.40 -11.72 12.69
N ARG A 23 -8.08 -12.42 13.79
CA ARG A 23 -7.03 -12.07 14.75
C ARG A 23 -5.61 -12.08 14.16
N GLN A 24 -5.30 -13.02 13.27
CA GLN A 24 -3.99 -13.09 12.61
C GLN A 24 -3.78 -11.92 11.63
N ARG A 25 -4.84 -11.40 11.01
CA ARG A 25 -4.75 -10.20 10.17
C ARG A 25 -4.55 -8.91 10.98
N LEU A 26 -4.90 -8.91 12.26
CA LEU A 26 -4.72 -7.77 13.16
C LEU A 26 -3.30 -7.73 13.74
N GLN A 27 -2.71 -8.90 14.03
CA GLN A 27 -1.36 -8.99 14.60
C GLN A 27 -0.29 -9.09 13.52
N TRP A 28 0.85 -8.45 13.72
CA TRP A 28 2.01 -8.58 12.83
C TRP A 28 2.92 -9.69 13.36
N SER A 29 3.09 -10.75 12.59
CA SER A 29 3.99 -11.83 12.98
C SER A 29 5.47 -11.44 12.78
N PRO A 30 6.41 -12.02 13.54
CA PRO A 30 7.85 -11.82 13.32
C PRO A 30 8.32 -12.04 11.86
N PRO A 31 7.87 -13.08 11.13
CA PRO A 31 8.25 -13.22 9.72
C PRO A 31 7.69 -12.11 8.83
N GLU A 32 6.45 -11.65 9.06
CA GLU A 32 5.87 -10.53 8.28
C GLU A 32 6.60 -9.21 8.54
N THR A 33 6.96 -8.92 9.79
CA THR A 33 7.75 -7.71 10.09
C THR A 33 9.13 -7.77 9.46
N SER A 34 9.77 -8.94 9.43
CA SER A 34 11.05 -9.17 8.77
C SER A 34 10.95 -8.99 7.26
N GLN A 35 9.90 -9.52 6.63
CA GLN A 35 9.62 -9.30 5.22
C GLN A 35 9.34 -7.82 4.92
N LEU A 36 8.57 -7.14 5.77
CA LEU A 36 8.31 -5.71 5.65
C LEU A 36 9.63 -4.92 5.66
N ARG A 37 10.53 -5.16 6.62
CA ARG A 37 11.86 -4.51 6.68
C ARG A 37 12.65 -4.67 5.39
N ARG A 38 12.71 -5.90 4.86
CA ARG A 38 13.45 -6.21 3.62
C ARG A 38 12.85 -5.53 2.39
N LEU A 39 11.52 -5.52 2.28
CA LEU A 39 10.84 -5.00 1.10
C LEU A 39 10.71 -3.48 1.14
N TYR A 40 10.62 -2.87 2.33
CA TYR A 40 10.26 -1.47 2.48
C TYR A 40 11.22 -0.54 1.76
N ALA A 41 12.53 -0.75 1.84
CA ALA A 41 13.51 0.13 1.21
C ALA A 41 13.31 0.25 -0.32
N LYS A 42 12.92 -0.85 -0.99
CA LYS A 42 12.95 -0.98 -2.45
C LYS A 42 11.58 -0.87 -3.13
N HIS A 43 10.50 -1.27 -2.46
CA HIS A 43 9.19 -1.42 -3.09
C HIS A 43 8.19 -0.34 -2.66
N SER A 44 7.16 -0.12 -3.47
CA SER A 44 6.07 0.79 -3.09
C SER A 44 5.21 0.17 -1.97
N ASN A 45 4.53 1.00 -1.19
CA ASN A 45 3.66 0.49 -0.12
C ASN A 45 2.49 -0.33 -0.67
N GLN A 46 1.99 -0.01 -1.87
CA GLN A 46 0.96 -0.79 -2.56
C GLN A 46 1.46 -2.17 -2.97
N GLU A 47 2.70 -2.27 -3.46
CA GLU A 47 3.27 -3.56 -3.82
C GLU A 47 3.54 -4.43 -2.59
N ILE A 48 4.06 -3.83 -1.52
CA ILE A 48 4.27 -4.52 -0.25
C ILE A 48 2.95 -5.03 0.32
N ALA A 49 1.89 -4.21 0.27
CA ALA A 49 0.54 -4.60 0.70
C ALA A 49 0.04 -5.84 -0.07
N ARG A 50 0.20 -5.86 -1.40
CA ARG A 50 -0.15 -7.02 -2.23
C ARG A 50 0.67 -8.26 -1.87
N ARG A 51 1.99 -8.12 -1.70
CA ARG A 51 2.89 -9.24 -1.38
C ARG A 51 2.64 -9.84 0.00
N LEU A 52 2.28 -9.01 0.98
CA LEU A 52 1.99 -9.46 2.35
C LEU A 52 0.52 -9.83 2.56
N GLY A 53 -0.36 -9.63 1.55
CA GLY A 53 -1.80 -9.83 1.72
C GLY A 53 -2.43 -8.90 2.77
N ARG A 54 -1.83 -7.73 3.00
CA ARG A 54 -2.26 -6.75 4.01
C ARG A 54 -2.87 -5.52 3.34
N SER A 55 -3.67 -4.75 4.08
CA SER A 55 -4.14 -3.46 3.60
C SER A 55 -3.00 -2.44 3.55
N LEU A 56 -3.07 -1.50 2.60
CA LEU A 56 -2.10 -0.42 2.46
C LEU A 56 -1.92 0.37 3.76
N SER A 57 -3.03 0.70 4.42
CA SER A 57 -3.02 1.44 5.69
C SER A 57 -2.29 0.66 6.79
N SER A 58 -2.50 -0.66 6.89
CA SER A 58 -1.79 -1.50 7.87
C SER A 58 -0.27 -1.49 7.64
N VAL A 59 0.17 -1.57 6.39
CA VAL A 59 1.59 -1.50 6.01
C VAL A 59 2.19 -0.14 6.38
N ILE A 60 1.49 0.96 6.10
CA ILE A 60 1.95 2.32 6.44
C ILE A 60 2.09 2.47 7.95
N SER A 61 1.04 2.12 8.71
CA SER A 61 1.06 2.20 10.18
C SER A 61 2.16 1.35 10.79
N GLN A 62 2.38 0.13 10.28
CA GLN A 62 3.44 -0.73 10.78
C GLN A 62 4.82 -0.20 10.43
N ALA A 63 5.04 0.25 9.19
CA ALA A 63 6.32 0.81 8.81
C ALA A 63 6.67 2.06 9.63
N PHE A 64 5.67 2.89 9.95
CA PHE A 64 5.83 4.02 10.86
C PHE A 64 6.24 3.58 12.26
N LYS A 65 5.53 2.60 12.85
CA LYS A 65 5.87 2.02 14.17
C LYS A 65 7.28 1.42 14.21
N LEU A 66 7.73 0.84 13.11
CA LEU A 66 9.06 0.23 12.98
C LEU A 66 10.15 1.23 12.56
N GLY A 67 9.82 2.51 12.34
CA GLY A 67 10.76 3.56 11.93
C GLY A 67 11.39 3.34 10.55
N LEU A 68 10.72 2.60 9.65
CA LEU A 68 11.28 2.23 8.36
C LEU A 68 11.30 3.42 7.40
N LYS A 69 12.42 3.57 6.70
CA LYS A 69 12.62 4.58 5.66
C LYS A 69 12.78 3.91 4.30
N LYS A 70 12.34 4.59 3.24
CA LYS A 70 12.61 4.19 1.86
C LYS A 70 14.05 4.55 1.51
N ASP A 71 14.60 3.82 0.54
CA ASP A 71 15.85 4.22 -0.08
C ASP A 71 15.69 5.59 -0.77
N PRO A 72 16.68 6.51 -0.68
CA PRO A 72 16.61 7.81 -1.33
C PRO A 72 16.32 7.75 -2.83
N GLN A 73 16.91 6.79 -3.55
CA GLN A 73 16.64 6.59 -4.98
C GLN A 73 15.18 6.20 -5.23
N ARG A 74 14.61 5.37 -4.34
CA ARG A 74 13.20 5.00 -4.43
C ARG A 74 12.27 6.20 -4.14
N LEU A 75 12.66 7.10 -3.23
CA LEU A 75 11.92 8.33 -2.92
C LEU A 75 11.85 9.27 -4.15
N VAL A 76 12.96 9.41 -4.87
CA VAL A 76 12.99 10.18 -6.13
C VAL A 76 12.07 9.54 -7.17
N GLN A 77 12.17 8.21 -7.32
CA GLN A 77 11.37 7.47 -8.28
C GLN A 77 9.86 7.57 -7.97
N MET A 78 9.44 7.45 -6.70
CA MET A 78 8.01 7.62 -6.35
C MET A 78 7.54 9.05 -6.59
N GLY A 79 8.41 10.06 -6.43
CA GLY A 79 8.06 11.45 -6.73
C GLY A 79 7.66 11.60 -8.18
N LYS A 80 8.47 11.04 -9.10
CA LYS A 80 8.18 11.01 -10.54
C LYS A 80 6.87 10.27 -10.84
N GLU A 81 6.69 9.08 -10.27
CA GLU A 81 5.48 8.26 -10.43
C GLU A 81 4.22 8.99 -9.95
N ASN A 82 4.27 9.63 -8.78
CA ASN A 82 3.15 10.36 -8.20
C ASN A 82 2.78 11.60 -9.00
N ILE A 83 3.77 12.35 -9.51
CA ILE A 83 3.54 13.51 -10.38
C ILE A 83 2.89 13.06 -11.68
N ALA A 84 3.41 11.99 -12.30
CA ALA A 84 2.84 11.41 -13.52
C ALA A 84 1.40 10.90 -13.29
N HIS A 85 1.11 10.27 -12.15
CA HIS A 85 -0.26 9.83 -11.85
C HIS A 85 -1.21 11.02 -11.59
N ARG A 86 -0.72 12.09 -10.94
CA ARG A 86 -1.55 13.25 -10.57
C ARG A 86 -1.81 14.20 -11.73
N TRP A 87 -0.83 14.38 -12.62
CA TRP A 87 -0.83 15.40 -13.67
C TRP A 87 -0.54 14.85 -15.07
N GLY A 88 -0.31 13.54 -15.21
CA GLY A 88 -0.13 12.90 -16.50
C GLY A 88 -1.40 12.98 -17.35
N PRO A 89 -1.28 12.71 -18.67
CA PRO A 89 -2.41 12.83 -19.57
C PRO A 89 -3.54 11.93 -19.08
N LYS A 90 -4.70 12.54 -18.75
CA LYS A 90 -5.95 11.78 -18.61
C LYS A 90 -6.17 11.11 -19.95
N SER A 91 -5.85 9.81 -20.05
CA SER A 91 -6.11 9.04 -21.26
C SER A 91 -7.58 9.24 -21.60
N LYS A 92 -7.85 9.91 -22.73
CA LYS A 92 -9.18 10.23 -23.21
C LYS A 92 -9.94 8.93 -23.46
N ALA A 93 -10.62 8.39 -22.45
CA ALA A 93 -11.68 7.42 -22.66
C ALA A 93 -12.94 8.18 -23.08
N ARG A 94 -12.99 8.57 -24.35
CA ARG A 94 -14.24 8.78 -25.09
C ARG A 94 -14.12 8.04 -26.42
N ARG A 95 -14.18 6.71 -26.35
CA ARG A 95 -14.70 5.93 -27.48
C ARG A 95 -16.21 5.90 -27.27
N LYS A 96 -16.92 6.82 -27.92
CA LYS A 96 -18.35 6.65 -28.15
C LYS A 96 -18.51 5.65 -29.30
N PRO A 97 -19.49 4.72 -29.25
CA PRO A 97 -19.94 4.07 -30.47
C PRO A 97 -20.46 5.11 -31.47
#